data_AF-A0AAD4WJ25-F1
#
_entry.id   AF-A0AAD4WJ25-F1
#
_cell.length_a   1.000
_cell.length_b   1.000
_cell.length_c   1.000
_cell.angle_alpha   90.00
_cell.angle_beta   90.00
_cell.angle_gamma   90.00
#
_symmetry.space_group_name_H-M   'P 1'
#
loop_
_entity.id
_entity.type
_entity.pdbx_description
1 polymer ?
#
loop_
_entity_poly.entity_id
_entity_poly.type
_entity_poly.pdbx_seq_one_letter_code
_entity_poly.pdbx_strand_id
1 'polypeptide(L)'
;MYEAKKTLCALGLSYEKMHACPNDCILYRKEYEDSTNCPTCGISRWKEGKDSILKEGVPAKVVWYFPPIPRFKRMFQSHETAKSLTWHAARKSIDGQMSHPADSPSWKLLDDKWPKFGNEPRNLRLALSSDGFNPHSSLSSRYSCWPVILVTYNLPPWPCMKRKFMMLTLLISDPKQLENDIDVYLEPLIDDLKSLWVGIR
;
A
#
# COMPACT_ATOMS: atom_id res chain seq x y z
N MET A 1 3.44 -20.32 -16.23
CA MET A 1 3.56 -18.98 -15.59
C MET A 1 2.63 -17.92 -16.21
N TYR A 2 2.49 -17.86 -17.54
CA TYR A 2 1.65 -16.87 -18.23
C TYR A 2 0.18 -16.90 -17.80
N GLU A 3 -0.46 -18.08 -17.79
CA GLU A 3 -1.86 -18.20 -17.35
C GLU A 3 -2.06 -17.88 -15.87
N ALA A 4 -1.16 -18.30 -14.99
CA ALA A 4 -1.20 -17.94 -13.58
C ALA A 4 -1.09 -16.41 -13.38
N LYS A 5 -0.21 -15.74 -14.13
CA LYS A 5 -0.09 -14.27 -14.10
C LYS A 5 -1.36 -13.60 -14.61
N LYS A 6 -1.96 -14.11 -15.70
CA LYS A 6 -3.22 -13.60 -16.25
C LYS A 6 -4.38 -13.76 -15.27
N THR A 7 -4.48 -14.91 -14.60
CA THR A 7 -5.47 -15.18 -13.56
C THR A 7 -5.26 -14.28 -12.34
N LEU A 8 -4.02 -14.10 -11.87
CA LEU A 8 -3.71 -13.18 -10.78
C LEU A 8 -4.07 -11.73 -11.13
N CYS A 9 -3.80 -11.29 -12.36
CA CYS A 9 -4.21 -9.95 -12.83
C CYS A 9 -5.74 -9.81 -12.89
N ALA A 10 -6.47 -10.81 -13.40
CA ALA A 10 -7.94 -10.84 -13.39
C ALA A 10 -8.50 -10.82 -11.95
N LEU A 11 -7.78 -11.47 -11.02
CA LEU A 11 -8.03 -11.43 -9.59
C LEU A 11 -7.42 -10.18 -8.92
N GLY A 12 -7.07 -9.12 -9.65
CA GLY A 12 -6.64 -7.83 -9.05
C GLY A 12 -5.45 -7.98 -8.08
N LEU A 13 -4.68 -9.03 -8.29
CA LEU A 13 -3.39 -9.33 -7.66
C LEU A 13 -2.27 -9.05 -8.68
N SER A 14 -2.55 -8.20 -9.68
CA SER A 14 -1.53 -7.59 -10.51
C SER A 14 -0.64 -6.72 -9.63
N TYR A 15 0.62 -6.64 -10.02
CA TYR A 15 1.59 -5.75 -9.41
C TYR A 15 2.30 -4.96 -10.49
N GLU A 16 2.73 -3.77 -10.11
CA GLU A 16 3.56 -2.89 -10.90
C GLU A 16 4.95 -2.87 -10.28
N LYS A 17 5.98 -2.97 -11.13
CA LYS A 17 7.36 -2.81 -10.70
C LYS A 17 7.77 -1.38 -10.99
N MET A 18 8.11 -0.63 -9.95
CA MET A 18 8.64 0.72 -10.07
C MET A 18 10.12 0.71 -9.75
N HIS A 19 10.91 1.50 -10.49
CA HIS A 19 12.32 1.67 -10.17
C HIS A 19 12.43 2.78 -9.12
N ALA A 20 13.36 2.62 -8.19
CA ALA A 20 13.63 3.61 -7.16
C ALA A 20 15.09 4.09 -7.27
N CYS A 21 15.35 5.30 -6.80
CA CYS A 21 16.70 5.78 -6.60
C CYS A 21 17.43 4.87 -5.59
N PRO A 22 18.71 4.51 -5.80
CA PRO A 22 19.48 3.76 -4.81
C PRO A 22 19.57 4.43 -3.43
N ASN A 23 19.51 5.77 -3.40
CA ASN A 23 19.49 6.59 -2.18
C ASN A 23 18.07 7.07 -1.82
N ASP A 24 17.03 6.37 -2.28
CA ASP A 24 15.65 6.60 -1.84
C ASP A 24 15.03 7.97 -2.15
N CYS A 25 15.72 8.82 -2.94
CA CYS A 25 15.26 10.18 -3.18
C CYS A 25 13.97 10.30 -4.00
N ILE A 26 13.75 9.38 -4.96
CA ILE A 26 12.60 9.40 -5.88
C ILE A 26 12.20 7.98 -6.31
N LEU A 27 10.95 7.86 -6.76
CA LEU A 27 10.51 6.81 -7.67
C LEU A 27 10.62 7.30 -9.12
N TYR A 28 11.15 6.46 -10.01
CA TYR A 28 11.18 6.75 -11.45
C TYR A 28 9.79 6.49 -12.05
N ARG A 29 8.90 7.45 -11.84
CA ARG A 29 7.49 7.47 -12.28
C ARG A 29 7.10 8.88 -12.72
N LYS A 30 6.02 9.00 -13.50
CA LYS A 30 5.49 10.30 -13.97
C LYS A 30 6.61 11.11 -14.66
N GLU A 31 6.91 12.32 -14.18
CA GLU A 31 7.94 13.20 -14.74
C GLU A 31 9.35 12.58 -14.75
N TYR A 32 9.62 11.55 -13.93
CA TYR A 32 10.92 10.87 -13.86
C TYR A 32 10.94 9.51 -14.55
N GLU A 33 9.89 9.13 -15.28
CA GLU A 33 9.75 7.80 -15.89
C GLU A 33 10.90 7.46 -16.85
N ASP A 34 11.30 8.42 -17.68
CA ASP A 34 12.37 8.28 -18.68
C ASP A 34 13.75 8.70 -18.16
N SER A 35 13.85 9.16 -16.90
CA SER A 35 15.12 9.59 -16.33
C SER A 35 16.07 8.40 -16.14
N THR A 36 17.34 8.58 -16.52
CA THR A 36 18.41 7.60 -16.30
C THR A 36 19.18 7.86 -15.00
N ASN A 37 19.13 9.08 -14.48
CA ASN A 37 19.82 9.51 -13.28
C ASN A 37 18.83 10.22 -12.35
N CYS A 38 19.06 10.10 -11.05
CA CYS A 38 18.27 10.78 -10.05
C CYS A 38 18.52 12.29 -10.13
N PRO A 39 17.48 13.14 -10.29
CA PRO A 39 17.64 14.59 -10.33
C PRO A 39 18.10 15.16 -8.99
N THR A 40 17.83 14.46 -7.87
CA THR A 40 18.17 14.92 -6.52
C THR A 40 19.62 14.63 -6.14
N CYS A 41 20.12 13.43 -6.46
CA CYS A 41 21.46 12.98 -6.02
C CYS A 41 22.42 12.60 -7.16
N GLY A 42 21.99 12.65 -8.41
CA GLY A 42 22.81 12.34 -9.60
C GLY A 42 23.08 10.84 -9.84
N ILE A 43 22.75 9.96 -8.89
CA ILE A 43 23.02 8.52 -8.99
C ILE A 43 22.24 7.89 -10.13
N SER A 44 22.89 6.96 -10.82
CA SER A 44 22.28 6.19 -11.91
C SER A 44 21.12 5.32 -11.42
N ARG A 45 20.07 5.24 -12.24
CA ARG A 45 18.95 4.30 -12.12
C ARG A 45 19.40 2.85 -12.25
N TRP A 46 20.48 2.61 -12.98
CA TRP A 46 20.93 1.29 -13.40
C TRP A 46 21.91 0.67 -12.40
N LYS A 47 21.89 -0.66 -12.32
CA LYS A 47 22.74 -1.43 -11.42
C LYS A 47 24.19 -1.42 -11.89
N GLU A 48 25.10 -1.10 -10.98
CA GLU A 48 26.54 -1.24 -11.21
C GLU A 48 26.97 -2.71 -11.04
N GLY A 49 27.70 -3.23 -12.03
CA GLY A 49 28.31 -4.55 -11.99
C GLY A 49 29.55 -4.60 -11.09
N LYS A 50 30.08 -5.81 -10.85
CA LYS A 50 31.34 -5.98 -10.10
C LYS A 50 32.54 -5.34 -10.78
N ASP A 51 32.46 -5.18 -12.10
CA ASP A 51 33.50 -4.60 -12.94
C ASP A 51 33.38 -3.06 -13.04
N SER A 52 32.55 -2.44 -12.19
CA SER A 52 32.18 -1.01 -12.26
C SER A 52 31.54 -0.57 -13.57
N ILE A 53 31.06 -1.52 -14.36
CA ILE A 53 30.28 -1.28 -15.59
C ILE A 53 28.80 -1.21 -15.22
N LEU A 54 28.14 -0.12 -15.61
CA LEU A 54 26.70 0.03 -15.49
C LEU A 54 25.98 -0.95 -16.41
N LYS A 55 25.01 -1.68 -15.86
CA LYS A 55 24.14 -2.58 -16.61
C LYS A 55 22.85 -1.85 -16.96
N GLU A 56 22.87 -1.11 -18.06
CA GLU A 56 21.68 -0.43 -18.56
C GLU A 56 20.51 -1.41 -18.75
N GLY A 57 19.31 -0.95 -18.42
CA GLY A 57 18.10 -1.77 -18.43
C GLY A 57 17.91 -2.65 -17.19
N VAL A 58 18.92 -2.83 -16.33
CA VAL A 58 18.77 -3.51 -15.03
C VAL A 58 18.67 -2.46 -13.93
N PRO A 59 17.50 -2.24 -13.31
CA PRO A 59 17.36 -1.26 -12.25
C PRO A 59 18.19 -1.62 -11.02
N ALA A 60 18.79 -0.61 -10.39
CA ALA A 60 19.53 -0.75 -9.15
C ALA A 60 18.61 -1.11 -7.96
N LYS A 61 17.42 -0.48 -7.90
CA LYS A 61 16.41 -0.71 -6.85
C LYS A 61 15.02 -0.82 -7.47
N VAL A 62 14.21 -1.77 -6.99
CA VAL A 62 12.85 -2.03 -7.46
C VAL A 62 11.89 -2.13 -6.29
N VAL A 63 10.74 -1.48 -6.42
CA VAL A 63 9.60 -1.61 -5.51
C VAL A 63 8.43 -2.24 -6.25
N TRP A 64 7.72 -3.10 -5.51
CA TRP A 64 6.55 -3.79 -6.03
C TRP A 64 5.32 -3.11 -5.44
N TYR A 65 4.51 -2.54 -6.31
CA TYR A 65 3.26 -1.89 -5.95
C TYR A 65 2.08 -2.75 -6.36
N PHE A 66 1.10 -2.85 -5.46
CA PHE A 66 -0.11 -3.63 -5.63
C PHE A 66 -1.29 -2.66 -5.51
N PRO A 67 -1.85 -2.17 -6.63
CA PRO A 67 -2.91 -1.18 -6.61
C PRO A 67 -4.12 -1.66 -5.79
N PRO A 68 -4.54 -0.95 -4.73
CA PRO A 68 -5.68 -1.36 -3.92
C PRO A 68 -7.04 -1.14 -4.61
N ILE A 69 -7.14 -0.19 -5.55
CA ILE A 69 -8.41 0.18 -6.19
C ILE A 69 -9.16 -1.02 -6.81
N PRO A 70 -8.54 -1.89 -7.65
CA PRO A 70 -9.23 -3.05 -8.21
C PRO A 70 -9.75 -4.02 -7.14
N ARG A 71 -9.03 -4.15 -6.02
CA ARG A 71 -9.44 -5.01 -4.91
C ARG A 71 -10.67 -4.44 -4.20
N PHE A 72 -10.70 -3.13 -3.95
CA PHE A 72 -11.87 -2.47 -3.40
C PHE A 72 -13.09 -2.60 -4.31
N LYS A 73 -12.94 -2.37 -5.62
CA LYS A 73 -14.05 -2.58 -6.59
C LYS A 73 -14.62 -3.99 -6.48
N ARG A 74 -13.77 -5.02 -6.39
CA ARG A 74 -14.23 -6.41 -6.21
C ARG A 74 -14.94 -6.62 -4.88
N MET A 75 -14.44 -6.03 -3.79
CA MET A 75 -15.09 -6.13 -2.48
C MET A 75 -16.51 -5.57 -2.53
N PHE A 76 -16.76 -4.48 -3.26
CA PHE A 76 -18.09 -3.92 -3.47
C PHE A 76 -18.97 -4.69 -4.47
N GLN A 77 -18.38 -5.48 -5.38
CA GLN A 77 -19.14 -6.35 -6.30
C GLN A 77 -19.76 -7.56 -5.58
N SER A 78 -19.18 -8.02 -4.47
CA SER A 78 -19.75 -9.09 -3.65
C SER A 78 -20.82 -8.53 -2.72
N HIS A 79 -22.09 -8.94 -2.88
CA HIS A 79 -23.19 -8.46 -2.05
C HIS A 79 -22.94 -8.63 -0.54
N GLU A 80 -22.48 -9.81 -0.12
CA GLU A 80 -22.16 -10.10 1.28
C GLU A 80 -21.02 -9.23 1.83
N THR A 81 -19.98 -9.02 1.00
CA THR A 81 -18.82 -8.21 1.39
C THR A 81 -19.19 -6.74 1.44
N ALA A 82 -19.91 -6.22 0.45
CA ALA A 82 -20.40 -4.85 0.39
C ALA A 82 -21.28 -4.52 1.60
N LYS A 83 -22.19 -5.43 1.98
CA LYS A 83 -22.99 -5.28 3.21
C LYS A 83 -22.08 -5.20 4.45
N SER A 84 -21.10 -6.09 4.54
CA SER A 84 -20.14 -6.10 5.65
C SER A 84 -19.28 -4.83 5.72
N LEU A 85 -18.99 -4.18 4.58
CA LEU A 85 -18.26 -2.90 4.52
C LEU A 85 -19.04 -1.70 5.05
N THR A 86 -20.33 -1.86 5.33
CA THR A 86 -21.16 -0.82 5.98
C THR A 86 -21.48 -1.18 7.43
N TRP A 87 -20.97 -2.31 7.93
CA TRP A 87 -21.29 -2.84 9.26
C TRP A 87 -20.99 -1.84 10.37
N HIS A 88 -19.87 -1.11 10.28
CA HIS A 88 -19.45 -0.15 11.29
C HIS A 88 -20.51 0.95 11.58
N ALA A 89 -21.36 1.28 10.60
CA ALA A 89 -22.42 2.29 10.75
C ALA A 89 -23.69 1.72 11.39
N ALA A 90 -23.96 0.43 11.20
CA ALA A 90 -25.15 -0.23 11.74
C ALA A 90 -24.93 -0.84 13.14
N ARG A 91 -23.68 -0.86 13.62
CA ARG A 91 -23.35 -1.47 14.91
C ARG A 91 -23.86 -0.64 16.08
N LYS A 92 -24.15 -1.33 17.19
CA LYS A 92 -24.37 -0.69 18.49
C LYS A 92 -23.02 -0.60 19.21
N SER A 93 -22.58 0.61 19.51
CA SER A 93 -21.43 0.81 20.41
C SER A 93 -21.89 0.51 21.85
N ILE A 94 -20.96 0.05 22.69
CA ILE A 94 -21.18 -0.12 24.12
C ILE A 94 -20.49 1.06 24.79
N ASP A 95 -21.27 1.89 25.50
CA ASP A 95 -20.74 3.07 26.17
C ASP A 95 -19.59 2.71 27.12
N GLY A 96 -18.49 3.47 27.02
CA GLY A 96 -17.31 3.30 27.85
C GLY A 96 -16.35 2.17 27.43
N GLN A 97 -16.61 1.43 26.35
CA GLN A 97 -15.71 0.38 25.86
C GLN A 97 -15.35 0.52 24.38
N MET A 98 -14.06 0.35 24.07
CA MET A 98 -13.58 0.31 22.69
C MET A 98 -13.63 -1.13 22.17
N SER A 99 -14.66 -1.44 21.37
CA SER A 99 -14.85 -2.77 20.78
C SER A 99 -14.37 -2.86 19.32
N HIS A 100 -14.12 -1.69 18.71
CA HIS A 100 -13.76 -1.55 17.31
C HIS A 100 -13.06 -0.20 17.06
N PRO A 101 -12.20 -0.04 16.03
CA PRO A 101 -11.58 1.25 15.71
C PRO A 101 -12.56 2.41 15.50
N ALA A 102 -13.80 2.12 15.08
CA ALA A 102 -14.85 3.13 14.95
C ALA A 102 -15.36 3.70 16.30
N ASP A 103 -14.98 3.12 17.46
CA ASP A 103 -15.23 3.70 18.79
C ASP A 103 -14.15 4.75 19.14
N SER A 104 -13.03 4.78 18.41
CA SER A 104 -11.88 5.61 18.77
C SER A 104 -12.16 7.11 18.62
N PRO A 105 -11.53 7.96 19.47
CA PRO A 105 -11.59 9.40 19.30
C PRO A 105 -11.09 9.86 17.93
N SER A 106 -10.08 9.19 17.37
CA SER A 106 -9.54 9.49 16.05
C SER A 106 -10.59 9.32 14.95
N TRP A 107 -11.42 8.27 15.01
CA TRP A 107 -12.49 8.07 14.04
C TRP A 107 -13.55 9.19 14.13
N LYS A 108 -13.99 9.50 15.36
CA LYS A 108 -14.96 10.59 15.61
C LYS A 108 -14.44 11.94 15.13
N LEU A 109 -13.17 12.24 15.39
CA LEU A 109 -12.51 13.46 14.90
C LEU A 109 -12.55 13.59 13.38
N LEU A 110 -12.35 12.48 12.65
CA LEU A 110 -12.46 12.47 11.19
C LEU A 110 -13.90 12.74 10.73
N ASP A 111 -14.89 12.14 11.42
CA ASP A 111 -16.31 12.33 11.11
C ASP A 111 -16.74 13.78 11.34
N ASP A 112 -16.30 14.38 12.45
CA ASP A 112 -16.57 15.78 12.78
C ASP A 112 -15.90 16.74 11.79
N LYS A 113 -14.66 16.44 11.38
CA LYS A 113 -13.91 17.27 10.43
C LYS A 113 -14.44 17.17 9.00
N TRP A 114 -14.97 16.02 8.60
CA TRP A 114 -15.55 15.79 7.27
C TRP A 114 -16.93 15.09 7.35
N PRO A 115 -17.99 15.81 7.77
CA PRO A 115 -19.30 15.20 8.04
C PRO A 115 -19.93 14.51 6.82
N LYS A 116 -19.76 15.10 5.63
CA LYS A 116 -20.23 14.48 4.38
C LYS A 116 -19.57 13.12 4.11
N PHE A 117 -18.29 12.98 4.48
CA PHE A 117 -17.55 11.73 4.31
C PHE A 117 -17.92 10.71 5.40
N GLY A 118 -18.08 11.15 6.65
CA GLY A 118 -18.51 10.30 7.77
C GLY A 118 -19.94 9.77 7.64
N ASN A 119 -20.85 10.57 7.09
CA ASN A 119 -22.26 10.20 6.92
C ASN A 119 -22.53 9.19 5.80
N GLU A 120 -21.55 8.89 4.94
CA GLU A 120 -21.67 7.90 3.88
C GLU A 120 -21.01 6.57 4.33
N PRO A 121 -21.80 5.55 4.72
CA PRO A 121 -21.27 4.31 5.30
C PRO A 121 -20.42 3.47 4.33
N ARG A 122 -20.51 3.73 3.03
CA ARG A 122 -19.70 3.04 2.02
C ARG A 122 -18.29 3.58 1.92
N ASN A 123 -18.02 4.77 2.47
CA ASN A 123 -16.68 5.33 2.47
C ASN A 123 -15.74 4.48 3.31
N LEU A 124 -14.64 4.03 2.69
CA LEU A 124 -13.69 3.16 3.34
C LEU A 124 -12.81 3.91 4.33
N ARG A 125 -12.53 3.22 5.43
CA ARG A 125 -11.71 3.63 6.57
C ARG A 125 -10.63 2.58 6.68
N LEU A 126 -9.41 3.04 6.42
CA LEU A 126 -8.29 2.15 6.18
C LEU A 126 -7.25 2.36 7.28
N ALA A 127 -6.76 1.25 7.82
CA ALA A 127 -5.53 1.24 8.59
C ALA A 127 -4.37 1.04 7.63
N LEU A 128 -3.30 1.82 7.82
CA LEU A 128 -2.02 1.61 7.16
C LEU A 128 -1.04 1.07 8.20
N SER A 129 -0.35 -0.01 7.87
CA SER A 129 0.73 -0.55 8.68
C SER A 129 1.94 -0.82 7.78
N SER A 130 3.10 -0.36 8.23
CA SER A 130 4.39 -0.67 7.64
C SER A 130 5.30 -1.17 8.75
N ASP A 131 5.94 -2.31 8.55
CA ASP A 131 6.94 -2.84 9.47
C ASP A 131 8.11 -3.41 8.66
N GLY A 132 9.32 -3.32 9.19
CA GLY A 132 10.51 -3.88 8.56
C GLY A 132 10.77 -5.28 9.09
N PHE A 133 10.83 -6.29 8.21
CA PHE A 133 11.24 -7.64 8.59
C PHE A 133 12.45 -8.10 7.79
N ASN A 134 13.33 -8.88 8.42
CA ASN A 134 14.45 -9.53 7.74
C ASN A 134 14.02 -10.94 7.29
N PRO A 135 13.83 -11.20 5.98
CA PRO A 135 13.37 -12.50 5.48
C PRO A 135 14.42 -13.60 5.63
N HIS A 136 15.68 -13.27 5.91
CA HIS A 136 16.75 -14.25 6.08
C HIS A 136 17.04 -14.43 7.58
N SER A 137 16.70 -15.61 8.11
CA SER A 137 16.88 -16.01 9.52
C SER A 137 18.34 -16.12 9.99
N SER A 138 19.32 -15.89 9.12
CA SER A 138 20.70 -15.71 9.58
C SER A 138 20.82 -14.28 10.10
N LEU A 139 21.56 -14.08 11.21
CA LEU A 139 21.85 -12.80 11.88
C LEU A 139 22.54 -11.72 10.99
N SER A 140 22.43 -11.85 9.68
CA SER A 140 22.90 -10.97 8.64
C SER A 140 21.86 -9.86 8.39
N SER A 141 22.19 -8.64 8.82
CA SER A 141 21.48 -7.38 8.53
C SER A 141 21.53 -6.95 7.05
N ARG A 142 21.87 -7.85 6.12
CA ARG A 142 22.16 -7.52 4.72
C ARG A 142 20.92 -7.29 3.84
N TYR A 143 19.73 -7.60 4.33
CA TYR A 143 18.48 -7.42 3.59
C TYR A 143 17.32 -7.16 4.55
N SER A 144 16.64 -6.03 4.37
CA SER A 144 15.37 -5.68 5.00
C SER A 144 14.26 -5.69 3.95
N CYS A 145 13.07 -6.10 4.37
CA CYS A 145 11.87 -6.08 3.55
C CYS A 145 10.79 -5.31 4.31
N TRP A 146 10.23 -4.28 3.67
CA TRP A 146 9.23 -3.40 4.25
C TRP A 146 7.91 -3.56 3.48
N PRO A 147 7.02 -4.45 3.95
CA PRO A 147 5.66 -4.53 3.48
C PRO A 147 4.85 -3.34 4.01
N VAL A 148 4.06 -2.72 3.12
CA VAL A 148 3.01 -1.78 3.49
C VAL A 148 1.67 -2.47 3.29
N ILE A 149 0.92 -2.62 4.37
CA ILE A 149 -0.35 -3.34 4.42
C ILE A 149 -1.49 -2.36 4.72
N LEU A 150 -2.54 -2.43 3.92
CA LEU A 150 -3.82 -1.79 4.19
C LEU A 150 -4.80 -2.78 4.82
N VAL A 151 -5.51 -2.34 5.85
CA VAL A 151 -6.59 -3.09 6.51
C VAL A 151 -7.88 -2.30 6.43
N THR A 152 -8.98 -2.97 6.05
CA THR A 152 -10.29 -2.31 5.92
C THR A 152 -11.03 -2.33 7.25
N TYR A 153 -10.96 -1.24 8.02
CA TYR A 153 -11.58 -1.13 9.33
C TYR A 153 -13.10 -0.92 9.29
N ASN A 154 -13.73 -0.80 8.12
CA ASN A 154 -15.19 -0.80 8.06
C ASN A 154 -15.81 -2.15 8.43
N LEU A 155 -15.03 -3.22 8.25
CA LEU A 155 -15.47 -4.59 8.48
C LEU A 155 -15.57 -4.86 9.97
N PRO A 156 -16.43 -5.80 10.37
CA PRO A 156 -16.52 -6.20 11.76
C PRO A 156 -15.17 -6.72 12.35
N PRO A 157 -15.07 -6.91 13.67
CA PRO A 157 -13.84 -7.42 14.29
C PRO A 157 -13.41 -8.79 13.75
N TRP A 158 -14.36 -9.69 13.43
CA TRP A 158 -14.05 -11.05 13.00
C TRP A 158 -13.48 -11.18 11.57
N PRO A 159 -13.87 -10.38 10.55
CA PRO A 159 -13.23 -10.44 9.26
C PRO A 159 -12.10 -9.43 9.09
N CYS A 160 -12.07 -8.30 9.82
CA CYS A 160 -11.16 -7.19 9.51
C CYS A 160 -9.67 -7.60 9.43
N MET A 161 -9.23 -8.51 10.30
CA MET A 161 -7.85 -9.03 10.33
C MET A 161 -7.65 -10.32 9.52
N LYS A 162 -8.64 -10.79 8.75
CA LYS A 162 -8.48 -11.98 7.90
C LYS A 162 -7.63 -11.63 6.68
N ARG A 163 -6.77 -12.57 6.25
CA ARG A 163 -5.86 -12.42 5.09
C ARG A 163 -6.51 -11.84 3.83
N LYS A 164 -7.79 -12.13 3.58
CA LYS A 164 -8.51 -11.63 2.40
C LYS A 164 -8.79 -10.11 2.44
N PHE A 165 -8.80 -9.52 3.63
CA PHE A 165 -9.08 -8.09 3.88
C PHE A 165 -7.87 -7.28 4.32
N MET A 166 -6.75 -7.96 4.57
CA MET A 166 -5.43 -7.35 4.64
C MET A 166 -4.80 -7.33 3.25
N MET A 167 -4.34 -6.16 2.83
CA MET A 167 -3.89 -5.93 1.47
C MET A 167 -2.45 -5.45 1.49
N LEU A 168 -1.52 -6.29 1.06
CA LEU A 168 -0.20 -5.81 0.69
C LEU A 168 -0.36 -4.81 -0.47
N THR A 169 0.18 -3.61 -0.27
CA THR A 169 0.14 -2.50 -1.23
C THR A 169 1.53 -2.14 -1.74
N LEU A 170 2.55 -2.20 -0.90
CA LEU A 170 3.94 -2.02 -1.30
C LEU A 170 4.79 -3.14 -0.70
N LEU A 171 5.77 -3.59 -1.46
CA LEU A 171 6.86 -4.43 -0.98
C LEU A 171 8.17 -3.77 -1.39
N ILE A 172 8.86 -3.20 -0.41
CA ILE A 172 10.13 -2.51 -0.59
C ILE A 172 11.22 -3.45 -0.11
N SER A 173 12.11 -3.85 -1.01
CA SER A 173 13.27 -4.69 -0.66
C SER A 173 14.50 -3.81 -0.70
N ASP A 174 15.23 -3.75 0.41
CA ASP A 174 16.42 -2.93 0.53
C ASP A 174 17.52 -3.70 1.27
N PRO A 175 18.74 -3.78 0.71
CA PRO A 175 19.89 -4.29 1.45
C PRO A 175 20.20 -3.50 2.74
N LYS A 176 19.76 -2.24 2.85
CA LYS A 176 19.86 -1.42 4.06
C LYS A 176 18.48 -1.18 4.68
N GLN A 177 18.45 -0.67 5.91
CA GLN A 177 17.22 -0.21 6.53
C GLN A 177 16.81 1.12 5.88
N LEU A 178 15.51 1.33 5.63
CA LEU A 178 14.98 2.59 5.11
C LEU A 178 15.23 3.70 6.15
N GLU A 179 16.16 4.61 5.88
CA GLU A 179 16.53 5.72 6.77
C GLU A 179 15.61 6.94 6.57
N ASN A 180 14.32 6.78 6.92
CA ASN A 180 13.26 7.82 6.93
C ASN A 180 12.57 8.18 5.60
N ASP A 181 12.95 7.60 4.46
CA ASP A 181 12.37 7.96 3.14
C ASP A 181 11.12 7.13 2.73
N ILE A 182 10.29 6.72 3.70
CA ILE A 182 9.10 5.89 3.41
C ILE A 182 8.03 6.67 2.62
N ASP A 183 8.01 7.98 2.74
CA ASP A 183 7.09 8.89 2.06
C ASP A 183 7.23 8.82 0.53
N VAL A 184 8.47 8.73 0.02
CA VAL A 184 8.78 8.53 -1.41
C VAL A 184 8.10 7.28 -1.93
N TYR A 185 8.10 6.21 -1.14
CA TYR A 185 7.48 4.94 -1.50
C TYR A 185 5.96 4.94 -1.43
N LEU A 186 5.38 5.79 -0.58
CA LEU A 186 3.93 5.90 -0.39
C LEU A 186 3.24 6.73 -1.46
N GLU A 187 3.97 7.54 -2.25
CA GLU A 187 3.42 8.35 -3.34
C GLU A 187 2.36 7.66 -4.24
N PRO A 188 2.62 6.47 -4.83
CA PRO A 188 1.64 5.78 -5.67
C PRO A 188 0.38 5.40 -4.87
N LEU A 189 0.53 5.01 -3.61
CA LEU A 189 -0.60 4.73 -2.74
C LEU A 189 -1.39 6.01 -2.42
N ILE A 190 -0.73 7.13 -2.19
CA ILE A 190 -1.36 8.43 -1.95
C ILE A 190 -2.19 8.86 -3.17
N ASP A 191 -1.68 8.66 -4.40
CA ASP A 191 -2.43 8.96 -5.63
C ASP A 191 -3.73 8.14 -5.72
N ASP A 192 -3.67 6.86 -5.38
CA ASP A 192 -4.85 5.98 -5.32
C ASP A 192 -5.84 6.43 -4.24
N LEU A 193 -5.36 6.80 -3.05
CA LEU A 193 -6.19 7.30 -1.95
C LEU A 193 -6.86 8.65 -2.30
N LYS A 194 -6.16 9.54 -3.01
CA LYS A 194 -6.74 10.79 -3.54
C LYS A 194 -7.84 10.50 -4.56
N SER A 195 -7.62 9.54 -5.46
CA SER A 195 -8.62 9.11 -6.45
C SER A 195 -9.86 8.52 -5.76
N LEU A 196 -9.66 7.68 -4.74
CA LEU A 196 -10.73 7.13 -3.91
C LEU A 196 -11.50 8.21 -3.15
N TRP A 197 -10.82 9.25 -2.68
CA TRP A 197 -11.44 10.37 -1.96
C TRP A 197 -12.37 11.21 -2.85
N VAL A 198 -11.99 11.47 -4.10
CA VAL A 198 -12.86 12.14 -5.09
C VAL A 198 -14.03 11.24 -5.47
N GLY A 199 -13.82 9.92 -5.43
CA GLY A 199 -14.80 8.91 -5.77
C GLY A 199 -14.49 8.29 -7.14
N ILE A 200 -14.45 6.97 -7.15
CA ILE A 200 -14.25 6.16 -8.35
C ILE A 200 -15.58 5.51 -8.75
N ARG A 201 -15.88 5.48 -10.05
CA ARG A 201 -17.03 4.74 -10.59
C ARG A 201 -16.67 3.28 -10.90
#